data_AF-A0A3B5QNI6-F1
#
_entry.id   AF-A0A3B5QNI6-F1
#
_cell.length_a   1.000
_cell.length_b   1.000
_cell.length_c   1.000
_cell.angle_alpha   90.00
_cell.angle_beta   90.00
_cell.angle_gamma   90.00
#
_symmetry.space_group_name_H-M   'P 1'
#
loop_
_entity.id
_entity.type
_entity.pdbx_description
1 polymer ?
#
loop_
_entity_poly.entity_id
_entity_poly.type
_entity_poly.pdbx_seq_one_letter_code
_entity_poly.pdbx_strand_id
1 'polypeptide(L)'
;MACCSRESKCALIWICLLCDAENLSKLFKHFGFVPDIHKDLTSSPIPLFFLILCKVVCVLSHGEIGSIIGTDEKEVTLEQIFEPFKNVSSLFGKPKLFFIQACQQEVPQKTNQDEPSKETPSNSVYSDATCPSKDGDILIGMATVPYSRAYRHTENGSIYIQVLCKELENAAKR
;
A
#
# COMPACT_ATOMS: atom_id res chain seq x y z
N MET A 1 -30.90 13.75 -15.41
CA MET A 1 -30.13 12.49 -15.61
C MET A 1 -28.74 12.85 -16.05
N ALA A 2 -27.80 12.99 -15.12
CA ALA A 2 -26.40 13.18 -15.47
C ALA A 2 -25.83 11.81 -15.85
N CYS A 3 -25.51 11.64 -17.14
CA CYS A 3 -24.73 10.53 -17.65
C CYS A 3 -23.33 10.64 -17.02
N CYS A 4 -23.13 9.98 -15.88
CA CYS A 4 -21.81 9.79 -15.30
C CYS A 4 -21.08 8.83 -16.26
N SER A 5 -20.19 9.39 -17.07
CA SER A 5 -19.31 8.62 -17.94
C SER A 5 -18.69 7.48 -17.14
N ARG A 6 -18.70 6.26 -17.71
CA ARG A 6 -18.01 5.09 -17.15
C ARG A 6 -16.51 5.38 -17.10
N GLU A 7 -16.06 6.12 -16.09
CA GLU A 7 -14.65 6.14 -15.72
C GLU A 7 -14.31 4.75 -15.19
N SER A 8 -13.54 3.99 -15.96
CA SER A 8 -12.99 2.72 -15.52
C SER A 8 -12.27 2.92 -14.18
N LYS A 9 -12.78 2.30 -13.12
CA LYS A 9 -12.16 2.34 -11.80
C LYS A 9 -10.98 1.35 -11.81
N CYS A 10 -9.73 1.82 -11.82
CA CYS A 10 -8.56 0.93 -11.71
C CYS A 10 -8.15 0.76 -10.24
N ALA A 11 -7.81 -0.47 -9.85
CA ALA A 11 -7.07 -0.78 -8.64
C ALA A 11 -5.73 -1.43 -9.03
N LEU A 12 -4.61 -0.77 -8.72
CA LEU A 12 -3.28 -1.34 -8.95
C LEU A 12 -2.89 -2.20 -7.76
N ILE A 13 -2.43 -3.41 -8.02
CA ILE A 13 -2.05 -4.38 -7.00
C ILE A 13 -0.61 -4.84 -7.27
N TRP A 14 0.35 -4.31 -6.51
CA TRP A 14 1.77 -4.67 -6.55
C TRP A 14 2.06 -5.68 -5.45
N ILE A 15 2.40 -6.92 -5.81
CA ILE A 15 2.44 -8.01 -4.85
C ILE A 15 3.61 -8.98 -5.04
N CYS A 16 4.21 -9.39 -3.91
CA CYS A 16 5.13 -10.52 -3.80
C CYS A 16 4.44 -11.88 -3.46
N LEU A 17 3.21 -11.89 -2.93
CA LEU A 17 2.47 -13.09 -2.47
C LEU A 17 1.07 -13.29 -3.08
N LEU A 18 0.83 -14.45 -3.71
CA LEU A 18 -0.40 -14.77 -4.46
C LEU A 18 -1.71 -14.68 -3.65
N CYS A 19 -1.75 -15.12 -2.39
CA CYS A 19 -2.99 -15.23 -1.61
C CYS A 19 -3.63 -13.86 -1.31
N ASP A 20 -2.83 -12.87 -0.92
CA ASP A 20 -3.33 -11.51 -0.68
C ASP A 20 -3.81 -10.85 -1.98
N ALA A 21 -3.15 -11.15 -3.11
CA ALA A 21 -3.58 -10.66 -4.42
C ALA A 21 -4.98 -11.12 -4.78
N GLU A 22 -5.27 -12.39 -4.54
CA GLU A 22 -6.57 -12.96 -4.83
C GLU A 22 -7.67 -12.33 -3.98
N ASN A 23 -7.41 -12.11 -2.69
CA ASN A 23 -8.36 -11.49 -1.78
C ASN A 23 -8.68 -10.05 -2.19
N LEU A 24 -7.65 -9.24 -2.44
CA LEU A 24 -7.83 -7.85 -2.91
C LEU A 24 -8.50 -7.81 -4.29
N SER A 25 -8.12 -8.70 -5.20
CA SER A 25 -8.72 -8.78 -6.54
C SER A 25 -10.22 -9.09 -6.46
N LYS A 26 -10.61 -10.06 -5.64
CA LYS A 26 -12.02 -10.43 -5.43
C LYS A 26 -12.80 -9.25 -4.86
N LEU A 27 -12.27 -8.60 -3.81
CA LEU A 27 -12.88 -7.44 -3.18
C LEU A 27 -13.10 -6.28 -4.17
N PHE A 28 -12.04 -5.85 -4.86
CA PHE A 28 -12.14 -4.69 -5.73
C PHE A 28 -12.98 -4.96 -6.98
N LYS A 29 -12.98 -6.19 -7.51
CA LYS A 29 -13.97 -6.62 -8.53
C LYS A 29 -15.39 -6.48 -8.01
N HIS A 30 -15.66 -6.90 -6.77
CA HIS A 30 -16.98 -6.74 -6.16
C HIS A 30 -17.40 -5.26 -6.04
N PHE A 31 -16.46 -4.35 -5.81
CA PHE A 31 -16.72 -2.90 -5.81
C PHE A 31 -16.74 -2.24 -7.21
N GLY A 32 -16.66 -3.03 -8.28
CA GLY A 32 -16.71 -2.57 -9.66
C GLY A 32 -15.43 -1.91 -10.16
N PHE A 33 -14.29 -2.18 -9.51
CA PHE A 33 -12.97 -1.87 -10.04
C PHE A 33 -12.51 -2.97 -10.99
N VAL A 34 -11.56 -2.62 -11.86
CA VAL A 34 -10.77 -3.55 -12.66
C VAL A 34 -9.41 -3.65 -11.99
N PRO A 35 -9.13 -4.72 -11.22
CA PRO A 35 -7.83 -4.89 -10.59
C PRO A 35 -6.79 -5.25 -11.65
N ASP A 36 -5.66 -4.55 -11.61
CA ASP A 36 -4.48 -4.90 -12.38
C ASP A 36 -3.38 -5.38 -11.44
N ILE A 37 -2.96 -6.64 -11.60
CA ILE A 37 -2.08 -7.34 -10.68
C ILE A 37 -0.69 -7.44 -11.31
N HIS A 38 0.29 -6.85 -10.62
CA HIS A 38 1.68 -6.88 -11.00
C HIS A 38 2.48 -7.63 -9.95
N LYS A 39 3.26 -8.62 -10.41
CA LYS A 39 4.11 -9.46 -9.57
C LYS A 39 5.56 -9.11 -9.79
N ASP A 40 6.35 -9.26 -8.74
CA ASP A 40 7.80 -9.28 -8.83
C ASP A 40 8.42 -8.04 -9.50
N LEU A 41 7.78 -6.88 -9.30
CA LEU A 41 8.27 -5.62 -9.87
C LEU A 41 9.58 -5.18 -9.18
N THR A 42 10.46 -4.60 -9.99
CA THR A 42 11.72 -3.98 -9.55
C THR A 42 11.47 -2.57 -9.00
N SER A 43 12.52 -1.90 -8.54
CA SER A 43 12.48 -0.49 -8.14
C SER A 43 12.26 0.50 -9.30
N SER A 44 11.92 0.01 -10.49
CA SER A 44 11.63 0.87 -11.64
C SER A 44 10.40 1.73 -11.38
N PRO A 45 10.34 2.96 -11.94
CA PRO A 45 9.20 3.85 -11.75
C PRO A 45 7.88 3.24 -12.19
N ILE A 46 6.80 3.57 -11.46
CA ILE A 46 5.44 3.13 -11.80
C ILE A 46 5.07 3.69 -13.19
N PRO A 47 4.64 2.84 -14.14
CA PRO A 47 4.22 3.29 -15.46
C PRO A 47 3.14 4.37 -15.42
N LEU A 48 3.26 5.38 -16.29
CA LEU A 48 2.36 6.55 -16.34
C LEU A 48 0.87 6.17 -16.43
N PHE A 49 0.54 5.08 -17.11
CA PHE A 49 -0.83 4.58 -17.23
C PHE A 49 -1.50 4.29 -15.89
N PHE A 50 -0.76 3.81 -14.88
CA PHE A 50 -1.34 3.56 -13.56
C PHE A 50 -1.62 4.85 -12.79
N LEU A 51 -0.75 5.85 -12.97
CA LEU A 51 -0.88 7.15 -12.31
C LEU A 51 -2.16 7.88 -12.73
N ILE A 52 -2.58 7.70 -13.99
CA ILE A 52 -3.74 8.44 -14.55
C ILE A 52 -5.10 7.78 -14.30
N LEU A 53 -5.13 6.48 -13.95
CA LEU A 53 -6.37 5.70 -13.87
C LEU A 53 -6.66 5.12 -12.48
N CYS A 54 -5.63 4.80 -11.70
CA CYS A 54 -5.80 3.98 -10.51
C CYS A 54 -6.08 4.87 -9.29
N LYS A 55 -7.22 4.59 -8.65
CA LYS A 55 -7.72 5.30 -7.46
C LYS A 55 -7.40 4.54 -6.18
N VAL A 56 -7.06 3.25 -6.31
CA VAL A 56 -6.65 2.39 -5.21
C VAL A 56 -5.35 1.71 -5.62
N VAL A 57 -4.35 1.75 -4.74
CA VAL A 57 -3.05 1.13 -4.93
C VAL A 57 -2.75 0.27 -3.71
N CYS A 58 -2.55 -1.02 -3.92
CA CYS A 58 -2.12 -1.94 -2.88
C CYS A 58 -0.68 -2.35 -3.16
N VAL A 59 0.20 -2.18 -2.19
CA VAL A 59 1.62 -2.56 -2.29
C VAL A 59 1.94 -3.56 -1.18
N LEU A 60 2.38 -4.75 -1.56
CA LEU A 60 2.72 -5.83 -0.65
C LEU A 60 4.12 -6.33 -0.98
N SER A 61 5.12 -5.86 -0.23
CA SER A 61 6.52 -6.18 -0.46
C SER A 61 7.29 -6.37 0.85
N HIS A 62 8.56 -6.74 0.72
CA HIS A 62 9.54 -6.43 1.77
C HIS A 62 9.68 -4.90 1.90
N GLY A 63 10.10 -4.45 3.07
CA GLY A 63 10.27 -3.04 3.31
C GLY A 63 11.11 -2.75 4.53
N GLU A 64 11.52 -1.50 4.58
CA GLU A 64 12.27 -0.86 5.63
C GLU A 64 11.51 0.38 6.08
N ILE A 65 12.04 1.11 7.06
CA ILE A 65 11.38 2.32 7.55
C ILE A 65 11.23 3.33 6.41
N GLY A 66 9.99 3.66 6.06
CA GLY A 66 9.66 4.66 5.04
C GLY A 66 9.77 4.16 3.59
N SER A 67 10.03 2.87 3.36
CA SER A 67 10.27 2.34 2.01
C SER A 67 9.85 0.89 1.81
N ILE A 68 9.80 0.50 0.54
CA ILE A 68 9.64 -0.89 0.09
C ILE A 68 10.89 -1.32 -0.67
N ILE A 69 11.10 -2.63 -0.77
CA ILE A 69 12.20 -3.22 -1.55
C ILE A 69 11.63 -3.87 -2.82
N GLY A 70 12.19 -3.53 -3.97
CA GLY A 70 11.89 -4.16 -5.26
C GLY A 70 12.63 -5.50 -5.44
N THR A 71 12.27 -6.27 -6.45
CA THR A 71 12.93 -7.56 -6.74
C THR A 71 14.38 -7.46 -7.21
N ASP A 72 14.84 -6.25 -7.54
CA ASP A 72 16.23 -5.94 -7.80
C ASP A 72 17.01 -5.53 -6.54
N GLU A 73 16.44 -5.79 -5.36
CA GLU A 73 17.01 -5.50 -4.03
C GLU A 73 17.30 -4.01 -3.81
N LYS A 74 16.59 -3.15 -4.54
CA LYS A 74 16.69 -1.70 -4.42
C LYS A 74 15.49 -1.13 -3.70
N GLU A 75 15.77 -0.09 -2.93
CA GLU A 75 14.80 0.65 -2.16
C GLU A 75 13.97 1.59 -3.04
N VAL A 76 12.68 1.67 -2.77
CA VAL A 76 11.76 2.69 -3.28
C VAL A 76 11.07 3.32 -2.08
N THR A 77 11.24 4.63 -1.91
CA THR A 77 10.60 5.34 -0.79
C THR A 77 9.09 5.43 -1.01
N LEU A 78 8.33 5.44 0.08
CA LEU A 78 6.87 5.63 -0.01
C LEU A 78 6.51 6.97 -0.66
N GLU A 79 7.31 8.02 -0.43
CA GLU A 79 7.15 9.30 -1.10
C GLU A 79 7.28 9.17 -2.63
N GLN A 80 8.26 8.41 -3.15
CA GLN A 80 8.39 8.15 -4.59
C GLN A 80 7.17 7.43 -5.19
N ILE A 81 6.44 6.67 -4.38
CA ILE A 81 5.21 5.98 -4.79
C ILE A 81 4.02 6.95 -4.79
N PHE A 82 3.91 7.84 -3.81
CA PHE A 82 2.74 8.71 -3.63
C PHE A 82 2.82 10.01 -4.44
N GLU A 83 4.02 10.59 -4.56
CA GLU A 83 4.26 11.88 -5.23
C GLU A 83 3.66 11.94 -6.64
N PRO A 84 3.81 10.90 -7.49
CA PRO A 84 3.27 10.94 -8.84
C PRO A 84 1.74 11.01 -8.89
N PHE A 85 1.03 10.67 -7.81
CA PHE A 85 -0.44 10.70 -7.72
C PHE A 85 -1.00 12.03 -7.19
N LYS A 86 -0.16 12.90 -6.60
CA LYS A 86 -0.61 14.20 -6.05
C LYS A 86 -1.05 15.17 -7.15
N ASN A 87 -0.32 15.21 -8.25
CA ASN A 87 -0.47 16.22 -9.31
C ASN A 87 -1.14 15.70 -10.59
N VAL A 88 -1.92 14.62 -10.49
CA VAL A 88 -2.63 14.04 -11.64
C VAL A 88 -3.96 14.75 -11.84
N SER A 89 -4.07 15.53 -12.92
CA SER A 89 -5.28 16.30 -13.24
C SER A 89 -6.54 15.44 -13.37
N SER A 90 -6.43 14.20 -13.89
CA SER A 90 -7.57 13.27 -13.99
C SER A 90 -8.09 12.76 -12.63
N LEU A 91 -7.30 12.92 -11.56
CA LEU A 91 -7.58 12.48 -10.20
C LEU A 91 -7.78 13.64 -9.21
N PHE A 92 -7.90 14.88 -9.72
CA PHE A 92 -8.19 16.04 -8.89
C PHE A 92 -9.60 15.94 -8.29
N GLY A 93 -9.73 16.17 -6.97
CA GLY A 93 -11.00 16.04 -6.25
C GLY A 93 -11.49 14.59 -6.08
N LYS A 94 -10.66 13.59 -6.41
CA LYS A 94 -11.00 12.16 -6.28
C LYS A 94 -10.12 11.50 -5.22
N PRO A 95 -10.71 10.70 -4.31
CA PRO A 95 -9.94 9.98 -3.29
C PRO A 95 -9.01 8.95 -3.93
N LYS A 96 -7.77 8.92 -3.43
CA LYS A 96 -6.67 8.04 -3.82
C LYS A 96 -6.27 7.25 -2.57
N LEU A 97 -6.52 5.95 -2.58
CA LEU A 97 -6.29 5.07 -1.44
C LEU A 97 -5.03 4.25 -1.66
N PHE A 98 -4.13 4.23 -0.67
CA PHE A 98 -2.94 3.40 -0.66
C PHE A 98 -3.01 2.43 0.51
N PHE A 99 -2.78 1.14 0.26
CA PHE A 99 -2.71 0.12 1.30
C PHE A 99 -1.36 -0.59 1.20
N ILE A 100 -0.53 -0.45 2.23
CA ILE A 100 0.86 -0.87 2.22
C ILE A 100 1.09 -1.97 3.27
N GLN A 101 1.36 -3.19 2.79
CA GLN A 101 1.83 -4.31 3.58
C GLN A 101 3.34 -4.44 3.38
N ALA A 102 4.11 -3.81 4.26
CA ALA A 102 5.55 -3.90 4.26
C ALA A 102 6.07 -3.81 5.70
N CYS A 103 7.18 -4.49 6.00
CA CYS A 103 7.89 -4.25 7.24
C CYS A 103 8.34 -2.78 7.30
N GLN A 104 8.46 -2.24 8.50
CA GLN A 104 8.95 -0.89 8.75
C GLN A 104 10.04 -0.97 9.82
N GLN A 105 10.96 -1.92 9.70
CA GLN A 105 12.04 -2.12 10.68
C GLN A 105 13.36 -1.59 10.12
N GLU A 106 14.29 -1.23 11.01
CA GLU A 106 15.68 -1.01 10.60
C GLU A 106 16.30 -2.33 10.14
N VAL A 107 17.10 -2.28 9.08
CA VAL A 107 17.99 -3.40 8.75
C VAL A 107 19.15 -3.36 9.73
N PRO A 108 19.47 -4.48 10.41
CA PRO A 108 20.71 -4.55 11.18
C PRO A 108 21.86 -4.26 10.22
N GLN A 109 22.55 -3.13 10.40
CA GLN A 109 23.86 -2.96 9.78
C GLN A 109 24.69 -4.16 10.23
N LYS A 110 25.32 -4.87 9.29
CA LYS A 110 26.26 -5.96 9.59
C LYS A 110 27.51 -5.37 10.26
N THR A 111 27.37 -4.85 11.46
CA THR A 111 28.49 -4.56 12.35
C THR A 111 28.63 -5.77 13.24
N ASN A 112 29.76 -6.47 13.11
CA ASN A 112 30.17 -7.48 14.08
C ASN A 112 30.31 -6.82 15.45
N GLN A 113 29.25 -6.83 16.25
CA GLN A 113 29.28 -6.60 17.69
C GLN A 113 27.90 -6.89 18.29
N ASP A 114 27.91 -7.82 19.24
CA ASP A 114 26.78 -8.15 20.11
C ASP A 114 26.38 -6.92 20.91
N GLU A 115 25.30 -6.24 20.50
CA GLU A 115 24.68 -5.18 21.29
C GLU A 115 23.23 -5.56 21.63
N PRO A 116 22.75 -5.28 22.85
CA PRO A 116 21.46 -5.77 23.32
C PRO A 116 20.32 -5.12 22.54
N SER A 117 19.28 -5.90 22.25
CA SER A 117 18.02 -5.45 21.69
C SER A 117 17.51 -4.22 22.45
N LYS A 118 17.52 -3.05 21.80
CA LYS A 118 16.85 -1.87 22.33
C LYS A 118 15.36 -2.15 22.39
N GLU A 119 14.84 -2.17 23.61
CA GLU A 119 13.43 -2.29 23.89
C GLU A 119 12.66 -1.17 23.18
N THR A 120 11.57 -1.58 22.52
CA THR A 120 10.57 -0.71 21.90
C THR A 120 10.08 0.35 22.89
N PRO A 121 10.14 1.66 22.58
CA PRO A 121 9.37 2.63 23.31
C PRO A 121 7.89 2.34 23.09
N SER A 122 7.20 2.15 24.21
CA SER A 122 5.80 1.87 24.38
C SER A 122 4.86 2.83 23.65
N ASN A 123 3.80 2.27 23.06
CA ASN A 123 2.46 2.86 22.97
C ASN A 123 2.35 4.33 22.48
N SER A 124 2.96 4.66 21.35
CA SER A 124 2.40 5.72 20.50
C SER A 124 1.62 5.07 19.37
N VAL A 125 0.31 5.29 19.35
CA VAL A 125 -0.46 5.11 18.11
C VAL A 125 0.11 6.16 17.15
N TYR A 126 1.04 5.75 16.29
CA TYR A 126 1.52 6.58 15.20
C TYR A 126 0.36 6.67 14.20
N SER A 127 -0.50 7.67 14.38
CA SER A 127 -1.49 8.04 13.37
C SER A 127 -0.84 9.13 12.54
N ASP A 128 -0.26 8.72 11.42
CA ASP A 128 0.27 9.60 10.37
C ASP A 128 -0.83 10.11 9.44
N ALA A 129 -2.11 10.01 9.85
CA ALA A 129 -3.25 10.68 9.24
C ALA A 129 -3.15 12.21 9.38
N THR A 130 -1.99 12.77 9.07
CA THR A 130 -1.80 14.15 8.68
C THR A 130 -2.47 14.24 7.31
N CYS A 131 -3.67 14.81 7.26
CA CYS A 131 -4.22 15.29 6.01
C CYS A 131 -3.20 16.32 5.49
N PRO A 132 -2.41 16.02 4.44
CA PRO A 132 -1.46 16.99 3.94
C PRO A 132 -2.30 18.05 3.24
N SER A 133 -2.57 19.12 3.98
CA SER A 133 -3.24 20.29 3.46
C SER A 133 -2.54 20.71 2.17
N LYS A 134 -3.32 20.72 1.06
CA LYS A 134 -2.99 21.08 -0.33
C LYS A 134 -2.60 19.95 -1.30
N ASP A 135 -2.25 18.75 -0.82
CA ASP A 135 -1.65 17.69 -1.67
C ASP A 135 -2.61 16.54 -2.00
N GLY A 136 -3.76 16.86 -2.62
CA GLY A 136 -4.69 15.87 -3.17
C GLY A 136 -5.42 15.00 -2.13
N ASP A 137 -6.59 14.47 -2.51
CA ASP A 137 -7.36 13.58 -1.64
C ASP A 137 -6.67 12.20 -1.52
N ILE A 138 -5.65 12.06 -0.65
CA ILE A 138 -4.88 10.82 -0.44
C ILE A 138 -5.16 10.25 0.96
N LEU A 139 -5.39 8.94 1.03
CA LEU A 139 -5.41 8.16 2.27
C LEU A 139 -4.38 7.04 2.16
N ILE A 140 -3.56 6.88 3.20
CA ILE A 140 -2.57 5.82 3.30
C ILE A 140 -2.92 4.93 4.50
N GLY A 141 -3.01 3.63 4.28
CA GLY A 141 -3.13 2.61 5.30
C GLY A 141 -1.88 1.75 5.33
N MET A 142 -1.14 1.81 6.43
CA MET A 142 0.05 0.98 6.66
C MET A 142 -0.32 -0.23 7.51
N ALA A 143 0.24 -1.40 7.18
CA ALA A 143 0.04 -2.62 7.97
C ALA A 143 0.68 -2.57 9.36
N THR A 144 1.69 -1.72 9.52
CA THR A 144 2.45 -1.58 10.75
C THR A 144 2.99 -0.16 10.89
N VAL A 145 3.22 0.26 12.13
CA VAL A 145 3.92 1.50 12.47
C VAL A 145 5.44 1.36 12.26
N PRO A 146 6.21 2.47 12.25
CA PRO A 146 7.67 2.42 12.25
C PRO A 146 8.25 1.53 13.35
N TYR A 147 9.42 0.97 13.09
CA TYR A 147 10.18 0.04 13.92
C TYR A 147 9.49 -1.31 14.18
N SER A 148 8.52 -1.71 13.35
CA SER A 148 7.72 -2.93 13.55
C SER A 148 7.63 -3.80 12.30
N ARG A 149 7.30 -5.09 12.48
CA ARG A 149 7.16 -6.08 11.40
C ARG A 149 5.73 -6.21 10.92
N ALA A 150 5.56 -6.32 9.62
CA ALA A 150 4.30 -6.69 9.00
C ALA A 150 4.21 -8.22 8.83
N TYR A 151 3.40 -8.87 9.66
CA TYR A 151 3.28 -10.33 9.68
C TYR A 151 2.42 -10.87 8.53
N ARG A 152 2.82 -12.04 8.03
CA ARG A 152 2.11 -12.77 6.97
C ARG A 152 2.15 -14.28 7.21
N HIS A 153 1.05 -14.95 6.92
CA HIS A 153 0.99 -16.40 6.83
C HIS A 153 1.19 -16.83 5.37
N THR A 154 2.01 -17.85 5.12
CA THR A 154 2.33 -18.31 3.77
C THR A 154 1.10 -18.77 2.99
N GLU A 155 0.17 -19.43 3.66
CA GLU A 155 -1.05 -19.96 3.02
C GLU A 155 -2.25 -19.00 3.07
N ASN A 156 -2.40 -18.26 4.18
CA ASN A 156 -3.61 -17.47 4.45
C ASN A 156 -3.43 -15.99 4.09
N GLY A 157 -2.21 -15.58 3.75
CA GLY A 157 -1.88 -14.19 3.48
C GLY A 157 -1.63 -13.38 4.74
N SER A 158 -1.59 -12.06 4.61
CA SER A 158 -1.33 -11.15 5.71
C SER A 158 -2.59 -10.85 6.52
N ILE A 159 -2.41 -10.77 7.85
CA ILE A 159 -3.51 -10.45 8.77
C ILE A 159 -4.10 -9.08 8.43
N TYR A 160 -3.24 -8.11 8.08
CA TYR A 160 -3.66 -6.78 7.67
C TYR A 160 -4.61 -6.82 6.47
N ILE A 161 -4.26 -7.52 5.39
CA ILE A 161 -5.09 -7.59 4.18
C ILE A 161 -6.38 -8.37 4.44
N GLN A 162 -6.34 -9.46 5.21
CA GLN A 162 -7.55 -10.19 5.60
C GLN A 162 -8.55 -9.29 6.34
N VAL A 163 -8.07 -8.54 7.34
CA VAL A 163 -8.92 -7.62 8.12
C VAL A 163 -9.38 -6.46 7.26
N LEU A 164 -8.50 -5.87 6.44
CA LEU A 164 -8.84 -4.79 5.52
C LEU A 164 -9.98 -5.19 4.59
N CYS A 165 -9.88 -6.33 3.93
CA CYS A 165 -10.93 -6.83 3.04
C CYS A 165 -12.25 -7.00 3.78
N LYS A 166 -12.22 -7.64 4.95
CA LYS A 166 -13.40 -7.85 5.78
C LYS A 166 -14.08 -6.55 6.18
N GLU A 167 -13.32 -5.57 6.66
CA GLU A 167 -13.87 -4.30 7.14
C GLU A 167 -14.38 -3.43 5.99
N LEU A 168 -13.72 -3.43 4.83
CA LEU A 168 -14.22 -2.75 3.64
C LEU A 168 -15.54 -3.37 3.14
N GLU A 169 -15.66 -4.70 3.12
CA GLU A 169 -16.93 -5.36 2.78
C GLU A 169 -18.04 -5.03 3.78
N ASN A 170 -17.72 -5.01 5.08
CA ASN A 170 -18.70 -4.67 6.10
C ASN A 170 -19.15 -3.22 5.99
N ALA A 171 -18.24 -2.30 5.69
CA ALA A 171 -18.55 -0.89 5.48
C ALA A 171 -19.40 -0.68 4.22
N ALA A 172 -19.16 -1.41 3.14
CA ALA A 172 -19.90 -1.28 1.88
C ALA A 172 -21.35 -1.80 1.93
N LYS A 173 -21.70 -2.62 2.94
CA LYS A 173 -23.06 -3.12 3.16
C LYS A 173 -23.98 -2.13 3.89
N ARG A 174 -23.42 -1.06 4.44
CA ARG A 174 -24.15 -0.03 5.21
C ARG A 174 -24.63 1.09 4.30
#